data_AF-A0A348Z7D5-F1
#
_entry.id   AF-A0A348Z7D5-F1
#
_cell.length_a   1.000
_cell.length_b   1.000
_cell.length_c   1.000
_cell.angle_alpha   90.00
_cell.angle_beta   90.00
_cell.angle_gamma   90.00
#
_symmetry.space_group_name_H-M   'P 1'
#
loop_
_entity.id
_entity.type
_entity.pdbx_description
1 polymer ?
#
loop_
_entity_poly.entity_id
_entity_poly.type
_entity_poly.pdbx_seq_one_letter_code
_entity_poly.pdbx_strand_id
1 'polypeptide(L)'
;MIMKSILKWLGTIIQISLVIFTAVIYTLSNKKMGLVRHFTYQNYKWDDINLRLYFICILSLLIIAFIISSYVKYKKSVKFRKTIYFKINIMFIALSIISTVFAIISSTDKLLTYYVFVLATIFILIIELLKISFLQMKK
;
A
#
# COMPACT_ATOMS: atom_id res chain seq x y z
N MET A 1 16.67 -21.41 -4.04
CA MET A 1 16.41 -20.87 -2.69
C MET A 1 16.87 -19.41 -2.59
N ILE A 2 18.04 -19.08 -3.13
CA ILE A 2 18.65 -17.74 -3.20
C ILE A 2 17.77 -16.70 -3.93
N MET A 3 17.23 -17.01 -5.12
CA MET A 3 16.41 -16.08 -5.92
C MET A 3 15.15 -15.56 -5.19
N LYS A 4 14.52 -16.38 -4.34
CA LYS A 4 13.34 -15.97 -3.54
C LYS A 4 13.72 -15.05 -2.39
N SER A 5 14.90 -15.26 -1.79
CA SER A 5 15.44 -14.38 -0.76
C SER A 5 15.74 -13.00 -1.35
N ILE A 6 16.38 -12.97 -2.52
CA ILE A 6 16.70 -11.73 -3.26
C ILE A 6 15.43 -10.96 -3.59
N LEU A 7 14.40 -11.61 -4.15
CA LEU A 7 13.13 -10.94 -4.48
C LEU A 7 12.43 -10.37 -3.25
N LYS A 8 12.46 -11.08 -2.11
CA LYS A 8 11.89 -10.61 -0.86
C LYS A 8 12.62 -9.36 -0.35
N TRP A 9 13.95 -9.38 -0.38
CA TRP A 9 14.79 -8.24 0.00
C TRP A 9 14.55 -7.04 -0.91
N LEU A 10 14.53 -7.25 -2.23
CA LEU A 10 14.20 -6.21 -3.21
C LEU A 10 12.83 -5.57 -2.92
N GLY A 11 11.79 -6.37 -2.69
CA GLY A 11 10.47 -5.85 -2.37
C GLY A 11 10.45 -5.01 -1.09
N THR A 12 11.18 -5.42 -0.06
CA THR A 12 11.32 -4.64 1.18
C THR A 12 12.09 -3.34 0.96
N ILE A 13 13.17 -3.35 0.17
CA ILE A 13 13.94 -2.15 -0.17
C ILE A 13 13.05 -1.14 -0.90
N ILE A 14 12.26 -1.60 -1.87
CA ILE A 14 11.33 -0.75 -2.63
C ILE A 14 10.28 -0.15 -1.69
N GLN A 15 9.70 -0.92 -0.77
CA GLN A 15 8.75 -0.42 0.22
C GLN A 15 9.35 0.66 1.12
N ILE A 16 10.58 0.44 1.64
CA ILE A 16 11.28 1.42 2.47
C ILE A 16 11.56 2.69 1.67
N SER A 17 12.04 2.54 0.41
CA SER A 17 12.28 3.67 -0.48
C SER A 17 11.01 4.46 -0.77
N LEU A 18 9.86 3.80 -0.92
CA LEU A 18 8.56 4.47 -1.12
C LEU A 18 8.15 5.27 0.12
N VAL A 19 8.37 4.75 1.32
CA VAL A 19 8.08 5.46 2.58
C VAL A 19 8.99 6.69 2.74
N ILE A 20 10.28 6.55 2.43
CA ILE A 20 11.22 7.68 2.46
C ILE A 20 10.81 8.72 1.40
N PHE A 21 10.45 8.27 0.20
CA PHE A 21 10.01 9.14 -0.89
C PHE A 21 8.76 9.94 -0.51
N THR A 22 7.73 9.32 0.08
CA THR A 22 6.53 10.05 0.51
C THR A 22 6.83 11.07 1.61
N ALA A 23 7.69 10.73 2.58
CA ALA A 23 8.13 11.67 3.61
C ALA A 23 8.88 12.88 3.01
N VAL A 24 9.80 12.63 2.08
CA VAL A 24 10.54 13.69 1.38
C VAL A 24 9.58 14.57 0.57
N ILE A 25 8.67 13.98 -0.20
CA ILE A 25 7.69 14.73 -0.99
C ILE A 25 6.80 15.59 -0.11
N TYR A 26 6.33 15.08 1.03
CA TYR A 26 5.55 15.86 1.99
C TYR A 26 6.31 17.06 2.56
N THR A 27 7.58 16.87 2.94
CA THR A 27 8.39 18.00 3.45
C THR A 27 8.68 19.03 2.37
N LEU A 28 8.91 18.59 1.14
CA LEU A 28 9.19 19.47 0.01
C LEU A 28 7.93 20.20 -0.49
N SER A 29 6.75 19.57 -0.46
CA SER A 29 5.49 20.21 -0.84
C SER A 29 5.17 21.39 0.07
N ASN A 30 5.58 21.36 1.33
CA ASN A 30 5.34 22.48 2.26
C ASN A 30 6.39 23.60 2.15
N LYS A 31 7.55 23.34 1.53
CA LYS A 31 8.66 24.30 1.46
C LYS A 31 8.87 24.91 0.08
N LYS A 32 8.54 24.18 -1.01
CA LYS A 32 8.84 24.60 -2.38
C LYS A 32 7.57 24.95 -3.16
N MET A 33 7.41 26.24 -3.45
CA MET A 33 6.28 26.80 -4.21
C MET A 33 6.08 26.13 -5.59
N GLY A 34 7.17 25.72 -6.26
CA GLY A 34 7.09 25.02 -7.55
C GLY A 34 6.41 23.65 -7.45
N LEU A 35 6.68 22.91 -6.37
CA LEU A 35 6.01 21.63 -6.12
C LEU A 35 4.56 21.83 -5.70
N VAL A 36 4.26 22.91 -4.97
CA VAL A 36 2.88 23.27 -4.64
C VAL A 36 2.06 23.41 -5.91
N ARG A 37 2.51 24.27 -6.84
CA ARG A 37 1.82 24.49 -8.13
C ARG A 37 1.67 23.21 -8.95
N HIS A 38 2.72 22.40 -8.99
CA HIS A 38 2.68 21.11 -9.70
C HIS A 38 1.61 20.18 -9.11
N PHE A 39 1.60 19.98 -7.80
CA PHE A 39 0.63 19.10 -7.15
C PHE A 39 -0.79 19.65 -7.22
N THR A 40 -1.00 20.96 -7.09
CA THR A 40 -2.33 21.56 -7.26
C THR A 40 -2.89 21.27 -8.65
N TYR A 41 -2.09 21.46 -9.70
CA TYR A 41 -2.50 21.18 -11.06
C TYR A 41 -2.78 19.69 -11.31
N GLN A 42 -1.91 18.81 -10.81
CA GLN A 42 -2.10 17.38 -10.97
C GLN A 42 -3.31 16.86 -10.19
N ASN A 43 -3.52 17.35 -8.97
CA ASN A 43 -4.69 17.01 -8.17
C ASN A 43 -5.98 17.40 -8.87
N TYR A 44 -6.04 18.59 -9.46
CA TYR A 44 -7.20 19.02 -10.25
C TYR A 44 -7.50 18.05 -11.41
N LYS A 45 -6.47 17.64 -12.16
CA LYS A 45 -6.62 16.63 -13.21
C LYS A 45 -7.06 15.27 -12.70
N TRP A 46 -6.54 14.84 -11.56
CA TRP A 46 -6.85 13.55 -10.96
C TRP A 46 -8.25 13.52 -10.34
N ASP A 47 -8.71 14.65 -9.80
CA ASP A 47 -10.07 14.83 -9.31
C ASP A 47 -11.08 14.78 -10.47
N ASP A 48 -10.76 15.40 -11.62
CA ASP A 48 -11.62 15.40 -12.82
C ASP A 48 -11.91 13.97 -13.34
N ILE A 49 -10.91 13.08 -13.30
CA ILE A 49 -11.07 11.66 -13.67
C ILE A 49 -11.61 10.79 -12.52
N ASN A 50 -12.05 11.38 -11.40
CA ASN A 50 -12.50 10.67 -10.20
C ASN A 50 -11.49 9.63 -9.67
N LEU A 51 -10.18 9.93 -9.75
CA LEU A 51 -9.10 9.00 -9.36
C LEU A 51 -9.27 8.48 -7.92
N ARG A 52 -9.83 9.31 -7.03
CA ARG A 52 -10.17 8.94 -5.66
C ARG A 52 -11.08 7.71 -5.55
N LEU A 53 -12.11 7.61 -6.38
CA LEU A 53 -13.01 6.46 -6.38
C LEU A 53 -12.26 5.19 -6.82
N TYR A 54 -11.44 5.29 -7.86
CA TYR A 54 -10.60 4.18 -8.31
C TYR A 54 -9.64 3.70 -7.21
N PHE A 55 -9.00 4.62 -6.49
CA PHE A 55 -8.12 4.28 -5.39
C PHE A 55 -8.84 3.60 -4.23
N ILE A 56 -10.04 4.07 -3.86
CA ILE A 56 -10.87 3.41 -2.84
C ILE A 56 -11.26 1.99 -3.29
N CYS A 57 -11.63 1.80 -4.56
CA CYS A 57 -11.94 0.48 -5.12
C CYS A 57 -10.72 -0.45 -5.12
N ILE A 58 -9.53 0.04 -5.48
CA ILE A 58 -8.30 -0.77 -5.46
C ILE A 58 -7.96 -1.17 -4.02
N LEU A 59 -8.06 -0.25 -3.06
CA LEU A 59 -7.79 -0.52 -1.66
C LEU A 59 -8.80 -1.52 -1.06
N SER A 60 -10.08 -1.42 -1.41
CA SER A 60 -11.10 -2.39 -0.97
C SER A 60 -10.85 -3.78 -1.55
N LEU A 61 -10.46 -3.88 -2.83
CA LEU A 61 -10.03 -5.14 -3.44
C LEU A 61 -8.80 -5.74 -2.75
N LEU A 62 -7.83 -4.91 -2.38
CA LEU A 62 -6.64 -5.36 -1.64
C LEU A 62 -7.02 -5.93 -0.26
N ILE A 63 -7.93 -5.29 0.48
CA ILE A 63 -8.44 -5.82 1.76
C ILE A 63 -9.02 -7.22 1.56
N ILE A 64 -9.90 -7.39 0.57
CA ILE A 64 -10.51 -8.68 0.24
C ILE A 64 -9.44 -9.72 -0.10
N ALA A 65 -8.45 -9.34 -0.91
CA ALA A 65 -7.37 -10.25 -1.31
C ALA A 65 -6.50 -10.70 -0.12
N PHE A 66 -6.19 -9.81 0.83
CA PHE A 66 -5.49 -10.17 2.07
C PHE A 66 -6.32 -11.10 2.98
N ILE A 67 -7.64 -10.87 3.07
CA ILE A 67 -8.56 -11.74 3.83
C ILE A 67 -8.62 -13.13 3.20
N ILE A 68 -8.83 -13.23 1.88
CA ILE A 68 -8.87 -14.51 1.16
C ILE A 68 -7.55 -15.26 1.32
N SER A 69 -6.42 -14.57 1.11
CA SER A 69 -5.07 -15.13 1.29
C SER A 69 -4.86 -15.68 2.71
N SER A 70 -5.36 -14.96 3.72
CA SER A 70 -5.29 -15.41 5.11
C SER A 70 -6.20 -16.60 5.39
N TYR A 71 -7.43 -16.59 4.88
CA TYR A 71 -8.43 -17.64 5.06
C TYR A 71 -8.00 -18.97 4.42
N VAL A 72 -7.52 -18.94 3.17
CA VAL A 72 -7.03 -20.13 2.46
C VAL A 72 -5.89 -20.79 3.25
N LYS A 73 -4.98 -20.00 3.82
CA LYS A 73 -3.88 -20.51 4.64
C LYS A 73 -4.33 -21.05 5.97
N TYR A 74 -5.26 -20.37 6.61
CA TYR A 74 -5.86 -20.82 7.86
C TYR A 74 -6.47 -22.22 7.71
N LYS A 75 -7.18 -22.46 6.60
CA LYS A 75 -7.77 -23.78 6.30
C LYS A 75 -6.71 -24.86 6.01
N LYS A 76 -5.61 -24.50 5.31
CA LYS A 76 -4.59 -25.48 4.87
C LYS A 76 -3.55 -25.85 5.92
N SER A 77 -3.36 -25.08 7.00
CA SER A 77 -2.28 -25.40 7.96
C SER A 77 -2.50 -24.84 9.37
N VAL A 78 -2.78 -25.73 10.32
CA VAL A 78 -2.93 -25.40 11.76
C VAL A 78 -1.67 -24.74 12.34
N LYS A 79 -0.47 -25.07 11.83
CA LYS A 79 0.81 -24.46 12.23
C LYS A 79 0.96 -22.98 11.80
N PHE A 80 0.19 -22.51 10.80
CA PHE A 80 0.27 -21.14 10.31
C PHE A 80 -0.17 -20.12 11.39
N ARG A 81 -1.12 -20.49 12.25
CA ARG A 81 -1.66 -19.63 13.33
C ARG A 81 -0.59 -19.13 14.31
N LYS A 82 0.45 -19.92 14.59
CA LYS A 82 1.54 -19.55 15.51
C LYS A 82 2.73 -18.88 14.82
N THR A 83 2.69 -18.73 13.49
CA THR A 83 3.84 -18.25 12.74
C THR A 83 3.83 -16.72 12.64
N ILE A 84 5.02 -16.11 12.66
CA ILE A 84 5.23 -14.66 12.47
C ILE A 84 4.50 -14.14 11.23
N TYR A 85 4.43 -14.94 10.16
CA TYR A 85 3.73 -14.60 8.91
C TYR A 85 2.22 -14.32 9.07
N PHE A 86 1.55 -14.98 10.03
CA PHE A 86 0.12 -14.72 10.27
C PHE A 86 -0.08 -13.36 10.94
N LYS A 87 0.78 -13.00 11.91
CA LYS A 87 0.76 -11.68 12.56
C LYS A 87 1.02 -10.56 11.56
N ILE A 88 1.99 -10.75 10.66
CA ILE A 88 2.29 -9.79 9.59
C ILE A 88 1.06 -9.61 8.68
N ASN A 89 0.40 -10.69 8.28
CA ASN A 89 -0.79 -10.60 7.41
C ASN A 89 -1.93 -9.80 8.08
N ILE A 90 -2.19 -10.03 9.38
CA ILE A 90 -3.18 -9.24 10.14
C ILE A 90 -2.80 -7.76 10.19
N MET A 91 -1.52 -7.46 10.42
CA MET A 91 -1.03 -6.07 10.43
C MET A 91 -1.28 -5.39 9.08
N PHE A 92 -1.06 -6.09 7.96
CA PHE A 92 -1.31 -5.54 6.63
C PHE A 92 -2.81 -5.42 6.29
N ILE A 93 -3.67 -6.28 6.83
CA ILE A 93 -5.13 -6.09 6.76
C ILE A 93 -5.52 -4.81 7.49
N ALA A 94 -5.04 -4.62 8.73
CA ALA A 94 -5.31 -3.41 9.51
C ALA A 94 -4.78 -2.16 8.79
N LEU A 95 -3.57 -2.21 8.25
CA LEU A 95 -2.98 -1.10 7.47
C LEU A 95 -3.80 -0.79 6.21
N SER A 96 -4.31 -1.81 5.53
CA SER A 96 -5.18 -1.63 4.36
C SER A 96 -6.49 -0.94 4.73
N ILE A 97 -7.13 -1.35 5.84
CA ILE A 97 -8.34 -0.70 6.36
C ILE A 97 -8.06 0.77 6.71
N ILE A 98 -6.98 1.04 7.45
CA ILE A 98 -6.56 2.41 7.79
C ILE A 98 -6.34 3.24 6.52
N SER A 99 -5.70 2.66 5.51
CA SER A 99 -5.44 3.34 4.23
C SER A 99 -6.74 3.65 3.47
N THR A 100 -7.71 2.74 3.49
CA THR A 100 -9.03 2.96 2.88
C THR A 100 -9.80 4.05 3.61
N VAL A 101 -9.82 4.02 4.94
CA VAL A 101 -10.46 5.06 5.76
C VAL A 101 -9.81 6.42 5.51
N PHE A 102 -8.47 6.46 5.43
CA PHE A 102 -7.74 7.66 5.07
C PHE A 102 -8.12 8.18 3.68
N ALA A 103 -8.24 7.30 2.68
CA ALA A 103 -8.64 7.66 1.33
C ALA A 103 -10.09 8.20 1.25
N ILE A 104 -10.98 7.70 2.12
CA ILE A 104 -12.38 8.15 2.22
C ILE A 104 -12.49 9.49 2.94
N ILE A 105 -11.76 9.71 4.05
CA ILE A 105 -11.94 10.91 4.88
C ILE A 105 -11.12 12.11 4.39
N SER A 106 -9.95 11.84 3.80
CA SER A 106 -9.03 12.89 3.33
C SER A 106 -9.38 13.33 1.91
N SER A 107 -8.99 14.56 1.58
CA SER A 107 -9.11 15.16 0.25
C SER A 107 -7.85 15.94 -0.11
N THR A 108 -7.73 16.29 -1.39
CA THR A 108 -6.68 17.15 -1.94
C THR A 108 -6.66 18.53 -1.29
N ASP A 109 -7.81 19.03 -0.83
CA ASP A 109 -7.92 20.31 -0.09
C ASP A 109 -7.24 20.28 1.27
N LYS A 110 -7.32 19.14 1.97
CA LYS A 110 -6.71 18.97 3.30
C LYS A 110 -5.24 18.61 3.22
N LEU A 111 -4.85 17.88 2.16
CA LEU A 111 -3.51 17.34 2.03
C LEU A 111 -3.09 17.34 0.56
N LEU A 112 -2.22 18.28 0.20
CA LEU A 112 -1.80 18.48 -1.19
C LEU A 112 -1.17 17.23 -1.81
N THR A 113 -0.44 16.45 -1.03
CA THR A 113 0.20 15.20 -1.48
C THR A 113 -0.71 13.96 -1.30
N TYR A 114 -2.02 14.15 -1.15
CA TYR A 114 -3.00 13.08 -0.90
C TYR A 114 -2.86 11.91 -1.87
N TYR A 115 -2.92 12.20 -3.17
CA TYR A 115 -2.83 11.18 -4.20
C TYR A 115 -1.49 10.44 -4.20
N VAL A 116 -0.39 11.14 -3.87
CA VAL A 116 0.93 10.52 -3.74
C VAL A 116 0.97 9.54 -2.58
N PHE A 117 0.39 9.91 -1.43
CA PHE A 117 0.31 9.04 -0.26
C PHE A 117 -0.53 7.79 -0.55
N VAL A 118 -1.72 7.95 -1.12
CA VAL A 118 -2.62 6.83 -1.42
C VAL A 118 -2.01 5.91 -2.48
N LEU A 119 -1.35 6.45 -3.49
CA LEU A 119 -0.69 5.66 -4.52
C LEU A 119 0.50 4.87 -3.92
N ALA A 120 1.32 5.49 -3.08
CA ALA A 120 2.42 4.81 -2.42
C ALA A 120 1.94 3.70 -1.49
N THR A 121 0.85 3.89 -0.74
CA THR A 121 0.29 2.83 0.11
C THR A 121 -0.24 1.66 -0.72
N ILE A 122 -0.92 1.93 -1.84
CA ILE A 122 -1.35 0.88 -2.78
C ILE A 122 -0.13 0.05 -3.27
N PHE A 123 0.95 0.70 -3.70
CA PHE A 123 2.16 -0.02 -4.13
C PHE A 123 2.77 -0.87 -3.01
N ILE A 124 2.87 -0.33 -1.80
CA ILE A 124 3.39 -1.06 -0.64
C ILE A 124 2.54 -2.32 -0.37
N LEU A 125 1.21 -2.19 -0.41
CA LEU A 125 0.27 -3.30 -0.18
C LEU A 125 0.36 -4.35 -1.28
N ILE A 126 0.46 -3.96 -2.55
CA ILE A 126 0.63 -4.89 -3.68
C ILE A 126 1.93 -5.67 -3.55
N ILE A 127 3.04 -4.99 -3.25
CA ILE A 127 4.35 -5.65 -3.07
C ILE A 127 4.27 -6.67 -1.93
N GLU A 128 3.61 -6.33 -0.82
CA GLU A 128 3.44 -7.29 0.28
C GLU A 128 2.59 -8.49 -0.15
N LEU A 129 1.46 -8.25 -0.82
CA LEU A 129 0.58 -9.31 -1.29
C LEU A 129 1.32 -10.27 -2.24
N LEU A 130 2.16 -9.73 -3.14
CA LEU A 130 3.01 -10.52 -4.02
C LEU A 130 4.05 -11.33 -3.23
N LYS A 131 4.78 -10.72 -2.28
CA LYS A 131 5.74 -11.43 -1.42
C LYS A 131 5.08 -12.59 -0.69
N ILE A 132 3.88 -12.35 -0.16
CA ILE A 132 3.10 -13.34 0.56
C ILE A 132 2.66 -14.47 -0.38
N SER A 133 2.27 -14.19 -1.62
CA SER A 133 1.90 -15.20 -2.63
C SER A 133 3.09 -16.00 -3.16
N PHE A 134 4.23 -15.38 -3.43
CA PHE A 134 5.44 -16.09 -3.89
C PHE A 134 6.06 -17.01 -2.82
N LEU A 135 5.90 -16.66 -1.55
CA LEU A 135 6.25 -17.54 -0.42
C LEU A 135 5.35 -18.79 -0.35
N GLN A 136 4.16 -18.75 -0.95
CA GLN A 136 3.17 -19.84 -0.90
C GLN A 136 3.33 -20.91 -1.99
N MET A 137 3.97 -20.61 -3.13
CA MET A 137 4.12 -21.57 -4.25
C MET A 137 5.06 -22.77 -3.96
N LYS A 138 5.26 -23.13 -2.68
CA LYS A 138 6.06 -24.30 -2.25
C LYS A 138 5.42 -24.98 -1.04
N LYS A 139 4.18 -25.41 -1.19
CA LYS A 139 3.69 -26.63 -0.53
C LYS A 139 3.10 -27.52 -1.59
#